data_AF-A0A2D6A409-F1
#
_entry.id   AF-A0A2D6A409-F1
#
_cell.length_a   1.000
_cell.length_b   1.000
_cell.length_c   1.000
_cell.angle_alpha   90.00
_cell.angle_beta   90.00
_cell.angle_gamma   90.00
#
_symmetry.space_group_name_H-M   'P 1'
#
loop_
_entity.id
_entity.type
_entity.pdbx_description
1 polymer ?
#
loop_
_entity_poly.entity_id
_entity_poly.type
_entity_poly.pdbx_seq_one_letter_code
_entity_poly.pdbx_strand_id
1 'polypeptide(L)'
;MEKSDKASYLRRRLSQLKVLTRLFEHELDLGKGDEIVFDRHLIENALDTLEVFIEDAEATIGGKTQRTLTEKSEVKPQVTRLN
;
A
#
# COMPACT_ATOMS: atom_id res chain seq x y z
N MET A 1 7.86 -23.34 13.66
CA MET A 1 8.37 -23.35 12.27
C MET A 1 7.88 -22.13 11.46
N GLU A 2 7.43 -21.03 12.08
CA GLU A 2 6.77 -19.90 11.40
C GLU A 2 7.69 -18.72 10.97
N LYS A 3 8.87 -18.56 11.59
CA LYS A 3 9.74 -17.40 11.31
C LYS A 3 10.41 -17.43 9.93
N SER A 4 10.62 -18.63 9.38
CA SER A 4 11.30 -18.82 8.10
C SER A 4 10.46 -18.33 6.91
N ASP A 5 9.15 -18.57 6.95
CA ASP A 5 8.24 -18.21 5.86
C ASP A 5 8.01 -16.70 5.77
N LYS A 6 7.87 -16.03 6.91
CA LYS A 6 7.73 -14.56 6.96
C LYS A 6 8.95 -13.83 6.39
N ALA A 7 10.16 -14.29 6.72
CA ALA A 7 11.40 -13.70 6.22
C ALA A 7 11.59 -13.92 4.71
N SER A 8 11.27 -15.11 4.20
CA SER A 8 11.31 -15.42 2.77
C SER A 8 10.28 -14.59 1.99
N TYR A 9 9.07 -14.46 2.53
CA TYR A 9 7.99 -13.67 1.96
C TYR A 9 8.32 -12.18 1.86
N LEU A 10 8.79 -11.57 2.97
CA LEU A 10 9.30 -10.20 2.98
C LEU A 10 10.44 -10.01 1.98
N ARG A 11 11.39 -10.96 1.89
CA ARG A 11 12.52 -10.85 0.95
C ARG A 11 12.07 -10.79 -0.51
N ARG A 12 11.04 -11.55 -0.88
CA ARG A 12 10.47 -11.54 -2.24
C ARG A 12 9.72 -10.24 -2.55
N ARG A 13 9.00 -9.67 -1.59
CA ARG A 13 8.31 -8.38 -1.78
C ARG A 13 9.28 -7.19 -1.80
N LEU A 14 10.30 -7.22 -0.95
CA LEU A 14 11.39 -6.26 -0.98
C LEU A 14 12.17 -6.28 -2.30
N SER A 15 12.21 -7.41 -3.03
CA SER A 15 12.82 -7.42 -4.37
C SER A 15 11.99 -6.66 -5.40
N GLN A 16 10.65 -6.66 -5.26
CA GLN A 16 9.75 -5.88 -6.14
C GLN A 16 9.95 -4.38 -5.90
N LEU A 17 10.06 -3.95 -4.63
CA LEU A 17 10.39 -2.57 -4.29
C LEU A 17 11.75 -2.13 -4.84
N LYS A 18 12.77 -3.00 -4.79
CA LYS A 18 14.09 -2.70 -5.38
C LYS A 18 14.03 -2.47 -6.88
N VAL A 19 13.17 -3.20 -7.60
CA VAL A 19 12.96 -2.97 -9.05
C VAL A 19 12.28 -1.63 -9.25
N LEU A 20 11.25 -1.31 -8.47
CA LEU A 20 10.56 -0.03 -8.54
C LEU A 20 11.50 1.16 -8.26
N THR A 21 12.37 1.06 -7.26
CA THR A 21 13.39 2.09 -6.97
C THR A 21 14.31 2.33 -8.17
N ARG A 22 14.79 1.26 -8.82
CA ARG A 22 15.66 1.39 -10.01
C ARG A 22 14.94 2.02 -11.20
N LEU A 23 13.64 1.74 -11.36
CA LEU A 23 12.84 2.39 -12.40
C LEU A 23 12.70 3.89 -12.13
N PHE A 24 12.45 4.28 -10.88
CA PHE A 24 12.43 5.70 -10.52
C PHE A 24 13.78 6.38 -10.67
N GLU A 25 14.88 5.74 -10.26
CA GLU A 25 16.24 6.27 -10.48
C GLU A 25 16.49 6.53 -11.97
N HIS A 26 16.11 5.60 -12.85
CA HIS A 26 16.27 5.76 -14.29
C HIS A 26 15.44 6.93 -14.85
N GLU A 27 14.17 7.04 -14.47
CA GLU A 27 13.31 8.15 -14.91
C GLU A 27 13.81 9.51 -14.37
N LEU A 28 14.32 9.54 -13.15
CA LEU A 28 14.94 10.72 -12.56
C LEU A 28 16.23 11.12 -13.31
N ASP A 29 17.06 10.16 -13.71
CA ASP A 29 18.27 10.40 -14.50
C ASP A 29 17.95 10.90 -15.92
N LEU A 30 16.81 10.49 -16.49
CA LEU A 30 16.31 11.00 -17.76
C LEU A 30 15.77 12.43 -17.65
N GLY A 31 15.26 12.81 -16.48
CA GLY A 31 14.83 14.17 -16.18
C GLY A 31 15.99 15.16 -16.26
N LYS A 32 15.91 16.11 -17.20
CA LYS A 32 16.87 17.22 -17.30
C LYS A 32 16.17 18.54 -16.94
N GLY A 33 16.58 19.17 -15.85
CA GLY A 33 16.07 20.47 -15.41
C GLY A 33 15.20 20.39 -14.14
N ASP A 34 14.41 21.42 -13.88
CA ASP A 34 13.56 21.54 -12.67
C ASP A 34 12.24 20.76 -12.77
N GLU A 35 11.89 20.23 -13.95
CA GLU A 35 10.64 19.52 -14.19
C GLU A 35 10.90 18.05 -14.54
N ILE A 36 10.34 17.16 -13.73
CA ILE A 36 10.42 15.71 -13.91
C ILE A 36 9.06 15.24 -14.38
N VAL A 37 9.02 14.66 -15.58
CA VAL A 37 7.81 14.08 -16.17
C VAL A 37 7.92 12.56 -16.08
N PHE A 38 6.95 11.93 -15.43
CA PHE A 38 6.84 10.48 -15.38
C PHE A 38 5.70 10.00 -16.28
N ASP A 39 5.87 8.82 -16.85
CA ASP A 39 4.77 8.11 -17.48
C ASP A 39 3.65 7.80 -16.45
N ARG A 40 2.40 8.07 -16.83
CA ARG A 40 1.24 7.89 -15.94
C ARG A 40 1.09 6.44 -15.48
N HIS A 41 1.31 5.48 -16.37
CA HIS A 41 1.17 4.07 -16.03
C HIS A 41 2.30 3.60 -15.12
N LEU A 42 3.49 4.15 -15.24
CA LEU A 42 4.56 3.89 -14.28
C LEU A 42 4.12 4.28 -12.86
N ILE A 43 3.55 5.48 -12.70
CA ILE A 43 3.08 5.96 -11.39
C ILE A 43 1.92 5.13 -10.87
N GLU A 44 0.93 4.78 -11.69
CA GLU A 44 -0.18 3.91 -11.29
C GLU A 44 0.32 2.54 -10.81
N ASN A 45 1.19 1.89 -11.59
CA ASN A 45 1.77 0.59 -11.23
C ASN A 45 2.64 0.68 -9.96
N ALA A 46 3.33 1.80 -9.75
CA ALA A 46 4.10 2.05 -8.54
C ALA A 46 3.22 2.12 -7.30
N LEU A 47 2.10 2.86 -7.40
CA LEU A 47 1.12 3.00 -6.32
C LEU A 47 0.48 1.65 -5.98
N ASP A 48 0.04 0.89 -6.99
CA ASP A 48 -0.53 -0.45 -6.80
C ASP A 48 0.48 -1.39 -6.11
N THR A 49 1.74 -1.34 -6.51
CA THR A 49 2.81 -2.16 -5.91
C THR A 49 3.07 -1.78 -4.45
N LEU A 50 3.02 -0.48 -4.12
CA LEU A 50 3.20 0.01 -2.76
C LEU A 50 2.01 -0.35 -1.87
N GLU A 51 0.78 -0.28 -2.38
CA GLU A 51 -0.42 -0.66 -1.64
C GLU A 51 -0.39 -2.15 -1.26
N VAL A 52 -0.08 -3.03 -2.22
CA VAL A 52 0.11 -4.47 -1.96
C VAL A 52 1.20 -4.70 -0.91
N PHE A 53 2.30 -3.94 -0.95
CA PHE A 53 3.37 -4.07 0.04
C PHE A 53 2.90 -3.65 1.45
N ILE A 54 2.12 -2.58 1.56
CA ILE A 54 1.57 -2.10 2.84
C ILE A 54 0.62 -3.15 3.43
N GLU A 55 -0.33 -3.66 2.64
CA GLU A 55 -1.26 -4.71 3.07
C GLU A 55 -0.52 -5.96 3.56
N ASP A 56 0.49 -6.40 2.80
CA ASP A 56 1.34 -7.56 3.13
C ASP A 56 2.15 -7.33 4.43
N ALA A 57 2.65 -6.11 4.64
CA ALA A 57 3.41 -5.73 5.83
C ALA A 57 2.50 -5.68 7.08
N GLU A 58 1.32 -5.08 6.97
CA GLU A 58 0.30 -5.02 8.03
C GLU A 58 -0.13 -6.43 8.46
N ALA A 59 -0.39 -7.31 7.49
CA ALA A 59 -0.74 -8.71 7.74
C ALA A 59 0.39 -9.48 8.45
N THR A 60 1.66 -9.22 8.08
CA THR A 60 2.82 -9.93 8.62
C THR A 60 3.14 -9.52 10.07
N ILE A 61 3.01 -8.23 10.38
CA ILE A 61 3.28 -7.63 11.70
C ILE A 61 2.15 -7.96 12.71
N GLY A 62 1.03 -8.50 12.24
CA GLY A 62 -0.13 -8.83 13.08
C GLY A 62 -1.05 -7.64 13.37
N GLY A 63 -0.91 -6.58 12.58
CA GLY A 63 -1.66 -5.34 12.74
C GLY A 63 -2.98 -5.40 12.00
N LYS A 64 -4.04 -5.88 12.67
CA LYS A 64 -5.35 -5.25 12.50
C LYS A 64 -5.30 -3.88 13.18
N THR A 65 -4.59 -2.92 12.59
CA THR A 65 -4.80 -1.53 12.99
C THR A 65 -6.11 -1.09 12.35
N GLN A 66 -7.16 -1.10 13.17
CA GLN A 66 -8.49 -0.53 12.91
C GLN A 66 -8.54 0.47 11.76
N ARG A 67 -8.92 0.04 10.54
CA ARG A 67 -9.74 0.87 9.66
C ARG A 67 -11.21 0.71 10.07
N THR A 68 -11.49 1.02 11.33
CA THR A 68 -12.78 1.58 11.71
C THR A 68 -12.55 3.08 11.57
N LEU A 69 -12.99 3.72 10.49
CA LEU A 69 -13.32 5.15 10.41
C LEU A 69 -13.79 5.62 9.02
N THR A 70 -13.94 4.75 8.02
CA THR A 70 -14.63 5.10 6.75
C THR A 70 -15.68 4.09 6.31
N GLU A 71 -16.20 3.26 7.22
CA GLU A 71 -17.43 2.52 6.98
C GLU A 71 -18.61 3.28 7.59
N LYS A 72 -19.29 4.03 6.71
CA LYS A 72 -20.74 4.26 6.68
C LYS A 72 -21.46 4.02 8.02
N SER A 73 -21.60 5.08 8.81
CA SER A 73 -22.71 5.19 9.75
C SER A 73 -24.02 5.29 8.97
N GLU A 74 -24.57 4.14 8.56
CA GLU A 74 -25.99 4.03 8.22
C GLU A 74 -26.79 4.35 9.48
N VAL A 75 -27.44 5.51 9.47
CA VAL A 75 -28.40 5.94 10.48
C VAL A 75 -29.59 5.00 10.42
N LYS A 76 -29.67 4.03 11.34
CA LYS A 76 -30.93 3.34 11.63
C LYS A 76 -31.78 4.26 12.52
N PRO A 77 -32.98 4.70 12.10
CA PRO A 77 -33.84 5.49 12.97
C PRO A 77 -34.35 4.61 14.11
N GLN A 78 -33.97 4.98 15.33
CA GLN A 78 -34.44 4.33 16.55
C GLN A 78 -35.83 4.89 16.87
N VAL A 79 -36.87 4.08 16.72
CA VAL A 79 -38.24 4.47 17.05
C VAL A 79 -38.44 4.23 18.56
N THR A 80 -38.39 5.31 19.34
CA THR A 80 -38.69 5.26 20.79
C THR A 80 -40.19 5.07 20.97
N ARG A 81 -40.62 3.95 21.57
CA ARG A 81 -41.98 3.80 22.07
C ARG A 81 -42.07 4.49 23.43
N LEU A 82 -42.90 5.53 23.52
CA LEU A 82 -43.26 6.17 24.79
C LEU A 82 -44.45 5.42 25.38
N ASN A 83 -44.32 4.96 26.63
CA ASN A 83 -45.43 4.45 27.44
C ASN A 83 -46.31 5.59 27.93
#